data_AF-A0A7X8UAM0-F1
#
_entry.id   AF-A0A7X8UAM0-F1
#
_cell.length_a   1.000
_cell.length_b   1.000
_cell.length_c   1.000
_cell.angle_alpha   90.00
_cell.angle_beta   90.00
_cell.angle_gamma   90.00
#
_symmetry.space_group_name_H-M   'P 1'
#
loop_
_entity.id
_entity.type
_entity.pdbx_description
1 polymer ?
#
loop_
_entity_poly.entity_id
_entity_poly.type
_entity_poly.pdbx_seq_one_letter_code
_entity_poly.pdbx_strand_id
1 'polypeptide(L)'
;MRTAQEIKINYHTKAAYEMASSLPCPRSANDVYALGVSLQYCIRAKYLEIANLMNNKTYLTDQAAQQLKIKSQIEKLSIYKLNMQLNKFYEQGGPIMEDPITQEMAREIQPFFSRITGRFLQSLDETASRLLTKQISAGEMTSEVRQQITETYNTLGKMFTAEEIESAFAELAEIIQS
;
A
#
# COMPACT_ATOMS: atom_id res chain seq x y z
N MET A 1 -19.93 -11.64 -34.27
CA MET A 1 -18.77 -10.89 -33.75
C MET A 1 -19.27 -9.54 -33.25
N ARG A 2 -19.53 -9.40 -31.96
CA ARG A 2 -19.94 -8.13 -31.36
C ARG A 2 -18.82 -7.66 -30.44
N THR A 3 -18.17 -6.59 -30.91
CA THR A 3 -17.48 -5.57 -30.14
C THR A 3 -16.45 -6.07 -29.14
N ALA A 4 -15.17 -5.92 -29.52
CA ALA A 4 -14.16 -5.46 -28.59
C ALA A 4 -14.76 -4.26 -27.85
N GLN A 5 -15.35 -4.49 -26.68
CA GLN A 5 -15.62 -3.43 -25.74
C GLN A 5 -14.26 -2.82 -25.47
N GLU A 6 -14.07 -1.58 -25.92
CA GLU A 6 -12.96 -0.74 -25.51
C GLU A 6 -12.77 -0.96 -24.02
N ILE A 7 -11.64 -1.60 -23.64
CA ILE A 7 -11.19 -1.58 -22.27
C ILE A 7 -10.86 -0.11 -22.03
N LYS A 8 -11.86 0.66 -21.62
CA LYS A 8 -11.72 2.07 -21.29
C LYS A 8 -10.72 2.11 -20.14
N ILE A 9 -9.49 2.48 -20.45
CA ILE A 9 -8.40 2.53 -19.47
C ILE A 9 -8.91 3.32 -18.28
N ASN A 10 -8.97 2.68 -17.11
CA ASN A 10 -9.35 3.36 -15.90
C ASN A 10 -8.17 4.24 -15.46
N TYR A 11 -8.19 5.50 -15.89
CA TYR A 11 -7.13 6.47 -15.60
C TYR A 11 -6.89 6.67 -14.11
N HIS A 12 -7.90 6.47 -13.26
CA HIS A 12 -7.71 6.55 -11.80
C HIS A 12 -6.88 5.39 -11.26
N THR A 13 -7.17 4.16 -11.70
CA THR A 13 -6.36 3.00 -11.29
C THR A 13 -4.96 3.08 -11.89
N LYS A 14 -4.84 3.48 -13.16
CA LYS A 14 -3.54 3.66 -13.81
C LYS A 14 -2.68 4.68 -13.06
N ALA A 15 -3.23 5.85 -12.73
CA ALA A 15 -2.51 6.87 -11.96
C ALA A 15 -2.13 6.38 -10.56
N ALA A 16 -3.00 5.59 -9.89
CA ALA A 16 -2.66 4.99 -8.61
C ALA A 16 -1.47 4.03 -8.72
N TYR A 17 -1.44 3.19 -9.75
CA TYR A 17 -0.35 2.24 -10.01
C TYR A 17 0.95 2.94 -10.37
N GLU A 18 0.90 3.98 -11.21
CA GLU A 18 2.05 4.80 -11.57
C GLU A 18 2.62 5.50 -10.33
N MET A 19 1.76 6.03 -9.46
CA MET A 19 2.17 6.62 -8.19
C MET A 19 2.85 5.58 -7.29
N ALA A 20 2.23 4.42 -7.05
CA ALA A 20 2.81 3.40 -6.17
C ALA A 20 4.10 2.78 -6.71
N SER A 21 4.21 2.59 -8.03
CA SER A 21 5.41 2.01 -8.64
C SER A 21 6.59 2.99 -8.75
N SER A 22 6.33 4.29 -8.67
CA SER A 22 7.36 5.34 -8.70
C SER A 22 7.84 5.79 -7.31
N LEU A 23 7.30 5.21 -6.24
CA LEU A 23 7.72 5.57 -4.88
C LEU A 23 9.18 5.21 -4.64
N PRO A 24 9.98 6.13 -4.06
CA PRO A 24 11.33 5.82 -3.64
C PRO A 24 11.31 4.82 -2.47
N CYS A 25 12.40 4.07 -2.32
CA CYS A 25 12.64 3.23 -1.16
C CYS A 25 12.56 4.09 0.12
N PRO A 26 11.76 3.68 1.12
CA PRO A 26 11.62 4.42 2.38
C PRO A 26 12.97 4.63 3.08
N ARG A 27 13.17 5.84 3.61
CA ARG A 27 14.36 6.18 4.40
C ARG A 27 14.05 6.46 5.86
N SER A 28 12.77 6.63 6.19
CA SER A 28 12.24 6.89 7.53
C SER A 28 10.92 6.13 7.75
N ALA A 29 10.44 6.03 9.00
CA ALA A 29 9.11 5.49 9.26
C ALA A 29 7.99 6.31 8.60
N ASN A 30 8.16 7.63 8.46
CA ASN A 30 7.18 8.47 7.78
C ASN A 30 7.04 8.12 6.30
N ASP A 31 8.14 7.79 5.62
CA ASP A 31 8.09 7.29 4.24
C ASP A 31 7.35 5.94 4.14
N VAL A 32 7.52 5.07 5.15
CA VAL A 32 6.79 3.80 5.23
C VAL A 32 5.29 4.04 5.35
N TYR A 33 4.84 4.95 6.22
CA TYR A 33 3.41 5.26 6.33
C TYR A 33 2.86 5.92 5.06
N ALA A 34 3.63 6.78 4.39
CA ALA A 34 3.25 7.38 3.12
C ALA A 34 3.10 6.31 2.00
N LEU A 35 4.00 5.33 1.96
CA LEU A 35 3.86 4.15 1.12
C LEU A 35 2.59 3.36 1.47
N GLY A 36 2.33 3.12 2.76
CA GLY A 36 1.12 2.46 3.24
C GLY A 36 -0.15 3.11 2.70
N VAL A 37 -0.27 4.43 2.86
CA VAL A 37 -1.39 5.24 2.32
C VAL A 37 -1.53 5.07 0.81
N SER A 38 -0.42 5.09 0.07
CA SER A 38 -0.42 4.99 -1.39
C SER A 38 -0.88 3.61 -1.87
N LEU A 39 -0.50 2.54 -1.18
CA LEU A 39 -0.95 1.18 -1.50
C LEU A 39 -2.43 0.98 -1.17
N GLN A 40 -2.94 1.54 -0.07
CA GLN A 40 -4.39 1.52 0.22
C GLN A 40 -5.20 2.26 -0.85
N TYR A 41 -4.65 3.35 -1.39
CA TYR A 41 -5.26 4.06 -2.50
C TYR A 41 -5.31 3.21 -3.79
N CYS A 42 -4.27 2.41 -4.07
CA CYS A 42 -4.26 1.47 -5.19
C CYS A 42 -5.31 0.38 -5.06
N ILE A 43 -5.38 -0.27 -3.90
CA ILE A 43 -6.38 -1.31 -3.61
C ILE A 43 -7.79 -0.74 -3.79
N ARG A 44 -8.04 0.45 -3.24
CA ARG A 44 -9.32 1.16 -3.40
C ARG A 44 -9.66 1.40 -4.87
N ALA A 45 -8.73 1.95 -5.64
CA ALA A 45 -8.94 2.25 -7.05
C ALA A 45 -9.28 0.98 -7.84
N LYS A 46 -8.58 -0.13 -7.56
CA LYS A 46 -8.83 -1.42 -8.17
C LYS A 46 -10.21 -1.98 -7.81
N TYR A 47 -10.62 -1.90 -6.54
CA TYR A 47 -11.97 -2.33 -6.15
C TYR A 47 -13.08 -1.53 -6.84
N LEU A 48 -12.93 -0.22 -6.96
CA LEU A 48 -13.89 0.63 -7.68
C LEU A 48 -13.91 0.34 -9.19
N GLU A 49 -12.75 0.09 -9.78
CA GLU A 49 -12.65 -0.32 -11.18
C GLU A 49 -13.45 -1.60 -11.44
N ILE A 50 -13.22 -2.65 -10.63
CA ILE A 50 -13.92 -3.93 -10.78
C ILE A 50 -15.42 -3.77 -10.49
N ALA A 51 -15.78 -3.00 -9.46
CA ALA A 51 -17.18 -2.74 -9.12
C ALA A 51 -17.96 -2.11 -10.28
N ASN A 52 -17.31 -1.24 -11.08
CA ASN A 52 -17.92 -0.63 -12.27
C ASN A 52 -18.10 -1.62 -13.44
N LEU A 53 -17.38 -2.75 -13.43
CA LEU A 53 -17.49 -3.81 -14.43
C LEU A 53 -18.49 -4.90 -14.02
N MET A 54 -18.92 -4.93 -12.76
CA MET A 54 -19.82 -5.95 -12.21
C MET A 54 -21.27 -5.47 -12.15
N ASN A 55 -22.22 -6.40 -12.35
CA ASN A 55 -23.65 -6.12 -12.19
C ASN A 55 -24.03 -5.80 -10.73
N ASN A 56 -23.39 -6.48 -9.77
CA ASN A 56 -23.55 -6.20 -8.34
C ASN A 56 -22.27 -5.55 -7.80
N LYS A 57 -22.33 -4.23 -7.60
CA LYS A 57 -21.20 -3.39 -7.18
C LYS A 57 -21.10 -3.14 -5.68
N THR A 58 -22.15 -3.46 -4.91
CA THR A 58 -22.30 -3.01 -3.51
C THR A 58 -21.13 -3.47 -2.66
N TYR A 59 -20.84 -4.77 -2.68
CA TYR A 59 -19.78 -5.36 -1.86
C TYR A 59 -18.41 -4.72 -2.11
N LEU A 60 -17.97 -4.62 -3.37
CA LEU A 60 -16.66 -4.03 -3.69
C LEU A 60 -16.62 -2.51 -3.43
N THR A 61 -17.74 -1.82 -3.55
CA THR A 61 -17.84 -0.40 -3.18
C THR A 61 -17.65 -0.21 -1.67
N ASP A 62 -18.26 -1.08 -0.86
CA ASP A 62 -18.09 -1.07 0.60
C ASP A 62 -16.64 -1.41 1.00
N GLN A 63 -16.02 -2.37 0.32
CA GLN A 63 -14.61 -2.71 0.53
C GLN A 63 -13.67 -1.57 0.12
N ALA A 64 -13.99 -0.83 -0.95
CA ALA A 64 -13.27 0.38 -1.33
C ALA A 64 -13.42 1.49 -0.26
N ALA A 65 -14.59 1.62 0.37
CA ALA A 65 -14.78 2.53 1.49
C ALA A 65 -13.99 2.09 2.73
N GLN A 66 -13.85 0.79 2.97
CA GLN A 66 -13.01 0.26 4.04
C GLN A 66 -11.53 0.66 3.86
N GLN A 67 -11.02 0.66 2.62
CA GLN A 67 -9.64 1.12 2.36
C GLN A 67 -9.43 2.60 2.73
N LEU A 68 -10.45 3.46 2.64
CA LEU A 68 -10.37 4.84 3.12
C LEU A 68 -10.28 4.94 4.64
N LYS A 69 -10.96 4.04 5.36
CA LYS A 69 -10.86 3.98 6.83
C LYS A 69 -9.47 3.52 7.26
N ILE A 70 -8.93 2.48 6.60
CA ILE A 70 -7.58 1.99 6.82
C ILE A 70 -6.56 3.10 6.54
N LYS A 71 -6.66 3.79 5.40
CA LYS A 71 -5.85 4.97 5.10
C LYS A 71 -5.90 6.00 6.24
N SER A 72 -7.09 6.32 6.74
CA SER A 72 -7.24 7.28 7.84
C SER A 72 -6.59 6.80 9.14
N GLN A 73 -6.61 5.50 9.43
CA GLN A 73 -5.90 4.91 10.58
C GLN A 73 -4.38 5.07 10.42
N ILE A 74 -3.84 4.79 9.23
CA ILE A 74 -2.41 4.96 8.93
C ILE A 74 -1.99 6.44 9.09
N GLU A 75 -2.78 7.38 8.56
CA GLU A 75 -2.50 8.82 8.68
C GLU A 75 -2.50 9.28 10.15
N LYS A 76 -3.46 8.80 10.95
CA LYS A 76 -3.49 9.09 12.39
C LYS A 76 -2.27 8.53 13.12
N LEU A 77 -1.86 7.30 12.78
CA LEU A 77 -0.67 6.68 13.35
C LEU A 77 0.60 7.47 12.97
N SER A 78 0.75 7.85 11.70
CA SER A 78 1.89 8.65 11.22
C SER A 78 1.99 9.99 11.96
N ILE A 79 0.87 10.70 12.13
CA ILE A 79 0.84 11.97 12.90
C ILE A 79 1.23 11.72 14.36
N TYR A 80 0.71 10.67 14.98
CA TYR A 80 1.06 10.32 16.35
C TYR A 80 2.56 10.03 16.50
N LYS A 81 3.14 9.25 15.59
CA LYS A 81 4.57 8.90 15.59
C LYS A 81 5.48 10.11 15.35
N LEU A 82 5.10 10.99 14.43
CA LEU A 82 5.79 12.25 14.21
C LEU A 82 5.78 13.13 15.47
N ASN A 83 4.64 13.24 16.14
CA ASN A 83 4.54 14.00 17.39
C ASN A 83 5.42 13.39 18.50
N MET A 84 5.53 12.06 18.60
CA MET A 84 6.46 11.41 19.53
C MET A 84 7.92 11.75 19.21
N GLN A 85 8.31 11.76 17.92
CA GLN A 85 9.66 12.15 17.50
C GLN A 85 9.96 13.62 17.80
N LEU A 86 9.01 14.52 17.53
CA LEU A 86 9.14 15.95 17.84
C LEU A 86 9.32 16.19 19.34
N ASN A 87 8.54 15.51 20.18
CA ASN A 87 8.69 15.63 21.64
C ASN A 87 10.09 15.19 22.10
N LYS A 88 10.57 14.03 21.62
CA LYS A 88 11.93 13.55 21.91
C LYS A 88 13.00 14.55 21.46
N PHE A 89 12.84 15.13 20.27
CA PHE A 89 13.75 16.15 19.75
C PHE A 89 13.85 17.37 20.68
N TYR A 90 12.71 17.91 21.13
CA TYR A 90 12.71 19.05 22.05
C TYR A 90 13.27 18.69 23.43
N GLU A 91 12.98 17.49 23.95
CA GLU A 91 13.52 17.00 25.22
C GLU A 91 15.05 16.84 25.20
N GLN A 92 15.63 16.56 24.03
CA GLN A 92 17.07 16.35 23.84
C GLN A 92 17.82 17.62 23.39
N GLY A 93 17.16 18.79 23.41
CA GLY A 93 17.79 20.06 23.04
C GLY A 93 17.91 20.30 21.53
N GLY A 94 17.10 19.62 20.73
CA GLY A 94 16.99 19.81 19.29
C GLY A 94 18.17 19.32 18.44
N PRO A 95 18.68 18.09 18.64
CA PRO A 95 19.75 17.55 17.81
C PRO A 95 19.27 17.31 16.37
N ILE A 96 20.16 17.46 15.38
CA ILE A 96 19.82 17.14 13.98
C ILE A 96 19.30 15.70 13.90
N MET A 97 18.08 15.52 13.40
CA MET A 97 17.49 14.21 13.12
C MET A 97 17.85 13.81 11.69
N GLU A 98 18.76 12.86 11.55
CA GLU A 98 19.07 12.23 10.27
C GLU A 98 18.13 11.07 10.01
N ASP A 99 17.85 10.80 8.72
CA ASP A 99 17.07 9.63 8.34
C ASP A 99 17.79 8.34 8.80
N PRO A 100 17.05 7.34 9.32
CA PRO A 100 17.63 6.05 9.70
C PRO A 100 18.41 5.35 8.58
N ILE A 101 18.11 5.69 7.32
CA ILE A 101 18.77 5.15 6.14
C ILE A 101 19.31 6.28 5.25
N THR A 102 20.60 6.16 4.93
CA THR A 102 21.28 7.09 4.03
C THR A 102 20.77 6.97 2.60
N GLN A 103 21.01 7.99 1.79
CA GLN A 103 20.58 7.98 0.40
C GLN A 103 21.28 6.85 -0.40
N GLU A 104 22.54 6.57 -0.10
CA GLU A 104 23.33 5.48 -0.70
C GLU A 104 22.71 4.12 -0.40
N MET A 105 22.42 3.82 0.87
CA MET A 105 21.77 2.57 1.26
C MET A 105 20.39 2.41 0.63
N ALA A 106 19.61 3.49 0.57
CA ALA A 106 18.30 3.48 -0.08
C ALA A 106 18.40 3.14 -1.58
N ARG A 107 19.42 3.66 -2.28
CA ARG A 107 19.69 3.35 -3.70
C ARG A 107 20.08 1.89 -3.91
N GLU A 108 20.85 1.30 -3.01
CA GLU A 108 21.23 -0.12 -3.07
C GLU A 108 20.03 -1.05 -2.88
N ILE A 109 19.10 -0.68 -1.99
CA ILE A 109 17.90 -1.48 -1.68
C ILE A 109 16.77 -1.25 -2.70
N GLN A 110 16.76 -0.11 -3.40
CA GLN A 110 15.71 0.30 -4.33
C GLN A 110 15.27 -0.78 -5.33
N PRO A 111 16.16 -1.55 -6.01
CA PRO A 111 15.72 -2.55 -6.98
C PRO A 111 14.87 -3.66 -6.35
N PHE A 112 15.21 -4.08 -5.12
CA PHE A 112 14.46 -5.10 -4.39
C PHE A 112 13.11 -4.55 -3.93
N PHE A 113 13.11 -3.31 -3.42
CA PHE A 113 11.91 -2.60 -3.00
C PHE A 113 10.91 -2.45 -4.16
N SER A 114 11.38 -1.96 -5.31
CA SER A 114 10.57 -1.80 -6.51
C SER A 114 10.06 -3.13 -7.04
N ARG A 115 10.85 -4.21 -6.95
CA ARG A 115 10.42 -5.55 -7.36
C ARG A 115 9.30 -6.09 -6.48
N ILE A 116 9.38 -5.92 -5.17
CA ILE A 116 8.36 -6.41 -4.23
C ILE A 116 7.06 -5.62 -4.39
N THR A 117 7.16 -4.29 -4.44
CA THR A 117 5.99 -3.41 -4.67
C THR A 117 5.36 -3.68 -6.04
N GLY A 118 6.17 -3.84 -7.09
CA GLY A 118 5.69 -4.18 -8.43
C GLY A 118 4.99 -5.54 -8.49
N ARG A 119 5.48 -6.56 -7.78
CA ARG A 119 4.82 -7.87 -7.67
C ARG A 119 3.45 -7.77 -6.99
N PHE A 120 3.33 -6.96 -5.94
CA PHE A 120 2.03 -6.72 -5.29
C PHE A 120 1.04 -6.05 -6.25
N LEU A 121 1.46 -5.04 -7.01
CA LEU A 121 0.58 -4.39 -7.99
C LEU A 121 0.14 -5.36 -9.09
N GLN A 122 1.04 -6.24 -9.54
CA GLN A 122 0.73 -7.30 -10.49
C GLN A 122 -0.27 -8.32 -9.89
N SER A 123 -0.09 -8.73 -8.63
CA SER A 123 -0.98 -9.70 -7.98
C SER A 123 -2.41 -9.14 -7.82
N LEU A 124 -2.57 -7.83 -7.62
CA LEU A 124 -3.87 -7.17 -7.64
C LEU A 124 -4.59 -7.33 -8.98
N ASP A 125 -3.87 -7.21 -10.11
CA ASP A 125 -4.45 -7.42 -11.45
C ASP A 125 -4.79 -8.89 -11.71
N GLU A 126 -3.95 -9.82 -11.24
CA GLU A 126 -4.19 -11.26 -11.36
C GLU A 126 -5.43 -11.69 -10.56
N THR A 127 -5.54 -11.26 -9.30
CA THR A 127 -6.71 -11.53 -8.46
C THR A 127 -7.97 -10.86 -9.03
N ALA A 128 -7.87 -9.65 -9.59
CA ALA A 128 -8.97 -8.99 -10.28
C ALA A 128 -9.45 -9.78 -11.51
N SER A 129 -8.53 -10.27 -12.33
CA SER A 129 -8.83 -11.09 -13.50
C SER A 129 -9.54 -12.39 -13.11
N ARG A 130 -9.08 -13.07 -12.05
CA ARG A 130 -9.72 -14.27 -11.50
C ARG A 130 -11.15 -14.01 -11.03
N LEU A 131 -11.42 -12.86 -10.41
CA LEU A 131 -12.77 -12.47 -10.02
C LEU A 131 -13.67 -12.19 -11.26
N LEU A 132 -13.18 -11.42 -12.23
CA LEU A 132 -13.94 -11.08 -13.44
C LEU A 132 -14.25 -12.31 -14.31
N THR A 133 -13.37 -13.30 -14.31
CA THR A 133 -13.56 -14.60 -14.97
C THR A 133 -14.32 -15.61 -14.11
N LYS A 134 -14.83 -15.20 -12.93
CA LYS A 134 -15.63 -16.01 -12.00
C LYS A 134 -14.91 -17.24 -11.44
N GLN A 135 -13.59 -17.22 -11.40
CA GLN A 135 -12.78 -18.27 -10.76
C GLN A 135 -12.78 -18.15 -9.23
N ILE A 136 -12.98 -16.94 -8.72
CA ILE A 136 -13.12 -16.64 -7.30
C ILE A 136 -14.29 -15.69 -7.06
N SER A 137 -14.83 -15.71 -5.85
CA SER A 137 -15.81 -14.74 -5.36
C SER A 137 -15.15 -13.42 -4.95
N ALA A 138 -15.95 -12.36 -4.81
CA ALA A 138 -15.46 -11.09 -4.31
C ALA A 138 -14.93 -11.18 -2.86
N GLY A 139 -15.52 -12.05 -2.04
CA GLY A 139 -15.04 -12.31 -0.68
C GLY A 139 -13.65 -12.95 -0.65
N GLU A 140 -13.43 -13.95 -1.50
CA GLU A 140 -12.11 -14.57 -1.68
C GLU A 140 -11.08 -13.56 -2.21
N MET A 141 -11.45 -12.76 -3.22
CA MET A 141 -10.60 -11.69 -3.74
C MET A 141 -10.12 -10.74 -2.63
N THR A 142 -11.04 -10.24 -1.80
CA THR A 142 -10.66 -9.31 -0.72
C THR A 142 -9.78 -9.95 0.35
N SER A 143 -10.00 -11.24 0.64
CA SER A 143 -9.19 -11.99 1.59
C SER A 143 -7.78 -12.23 1.05
N GLU A 144 -7.65 -12.62 -0.22
CA GLU A 144 -6.36 -12.74 -0.91
C GLU A 144 -5.61 -11.42 -0.94
N VAL A 145 -6.27 -10.31 -1.29
CA VAL A 145 -5.63 -8.99 -1.33
C VAL A 145 -5.13 -8.57 0.06
N ARG A 146 -5.92 -8.81 1.11
CA ARG A 146 -5.52 -8.54 2.50
C ARG A 146 -4.28 -9.34 2.89
N GLN A 147 -4.24 -10.61 2.53
CA GLN A 147 -3.08 -11.46 2.78
C GLN A 147 -1.85 -10.96 2.01
N GLN A 148 -1.99 -10.68 0.71
CA GLN A 148 -0.90 -10.22 -0.15
C GLN A 148 -0.28 -8.91 0.34
N ILE A 149 -1.08 -7.91 0.75
CA ILE A 149 -0.54 -6.64 1.25
C ILE A 149 0.15 -6.82 2.61
N THR A 150 -0.39 -7.68 3.48
CA THR A 150 0.25 -8.03 4.76
C THR A 150 1.61 -8.70 4.54
N GLU A 151 1.68 -9.69 3.65
CA GLU A 151 2.92 -10.37 3.28
C GLU A 151 3.92 -9.40 2.62
N THR A 152 3.43 -8.46 1.83
CA THR A 152 4.23 -7.39 1.22
C THR A 152 4.87 -6.53 2.31
N TYR A 153 4.10 -6.03 3.28
CA TYR A 153 4.65 -5.25 4.40
C TYR A 153 5.66 -6.04 5.23
N ASN A 154 5.35 -7.29 5.56
CA ASN A 154 6.28 -8.16 6.30
C ASN A 154 7.59 -8.42 5.54
N THR A 155 7.51 -8.57 4.21
CA THR A 155 8.68 -8.79 3.37
C THR A 155 9.53 -7.53 3.25
N LEU A 156 8.88 -6.37 3.05
CA LEU A 156 9.55 -5.08 2.96
C LEU A 156 10.24 -4.73 4.29
N GLY A 157 9.57 -4.92 5.44
CA GLY A 157 10.15 -4.64 6.76
C GLY A 157 11.48 -5.38 6.99
N LYS A 158 11.54 -6.66 6.61
CA LYS A 158 12.75 -7.50 6.76
C LYS A 158 13.93 -7.09 5.90
N MET A 159 13.75 -6.16 4.95
CA MET A 159 14.85 -5.66 4.12
C MET A 159 15.68 -4.60 4.82
N PHE A 160 15.15 -4.02 5.90
CA PHE A 160 15.76 -2.90 6.59
C PHE A 160 16.37 -3.37 7.90
N THR A 161 17.56 -2.84 8.22
CA THR A 161 18.23 -3.07 9.52
C THR A 161 17.81 -2.04 10.57
N ALA A 162 17.20 -0.93 10.15
CA ALA A 162 16.71 0.11 11.03
C ALA A 162 15.39 -0.33 11.68
N GLU A 163 15.43 -0.59 12.99
CA GLU A 163 14.29 -1.04 13.80
C GLU A 163 13.06 -0.13 13.65
N GLU A 164 13.27 1.19 13.50
CA GLU A 164 12.19 2.15 13.30
C GLU A 164 11.39 1.89 12.01
N ILE A 165 12.08 1.55 10.92
CA ILE A 165 11.46 1.28 9.62
C ILE A 165 10.80 -0.10 9.62
N GLU A 166 11.48 -1.11 10.18
CA GLU A 166 10.92 -2.45 10.34
C GLU A 166 9.62 -2.41 11.17
N SER A 167 9.65 -1.69 12.30
CA SER A 167 8.48 -1.49 13.17
C SER A 167 7.34 -0.77 12.45
N ALA A 168 7.64 0.25 11.64
CA ALA A 168 6.60 0.93 10.86
C ALA A 168 5.91 -0.01 9.86
N PHE A 169 6.63 -0.94 9.24
CA PHE A 169 6.03 -1.97 8.38
C PHE A 169 5.17 -2.97 9.18
N ALA A 170 5.63 -3.37 10.36
CA ALA A 170 4.85 -4.25 11.25
C ALA A 170 3.53 -3.58 11.67
N GLU A 171 3.56 -2.30 12.05
CA GLU A 171 2.37 -1.53 12.40
C GLU A 171 1.38 -1.40 11.23
N LEU A 172 1.89 -1.20 10.00
CA LEU A 172 1.03 -1.24 8.81
C LEU A 172 0.35 -2.60 8.67
N ALA A 173 1.08 -3.70 8.85
CA ALA A 173 0.51 -5.05 8.77
C ALA A 173 -0.56 -5.29 9.85
N GLU A 174 -0.35 -4.80 11.07
CA GLU A 174 -1.32 -4.88 12.18
C GLU A 174 -2.62 -4.14 11.85
N ILE A 175 -2.54 -2.92 11.30
CA ILE A 175 -3.73 -2.13 10.91
C ILE A 175 -4.58 -2.87 9.86
N ILE A 176 -3.95 -3.62 8.95
CA ILE A 176 -4.67 -4.39 7.93
C ILE A 176 -5.42 -5.58 8.52
N GLN A 177 -4.93 -6.13 9.62
CA GLN A 177 -5.51 -7.28 10.29
C GLN A 177 -6.59 -6.92 11.31
N SER A 178 -6.60 -5.68 11.82
CA SER A 178 -7.61 -5.14 12.75
C SER A 178 -8.95 -4.86 12.11
#